data_AF-A0A1V1TL03-F1
#
_entry.id   AF-A0A1V1TL03-F1
#
_cell.length_a   1.000
_cell.length_b   1.000
_cell.length_c   1.000
_cell.angle_alpha   90.00
_cell.angle_beta   90.00
_cell.angle_gamma   90.00
#
_symmetry.space_group_name_H-M   'P 1'
#
loop_
_entity.id
_entity.type
_entity.pdbx_description
1 polymer ?
#
loop_
_entity_poly.entity_id
_entity_poly.type
_entity_poly.pdbx_seq_one_letter_code
_entity_poly.pdbx_strand_id
1 'polypeptide(L)'
;MYATSVIFLALSAANLVCAHGNIQSVTGDRGGNGTALGIRGAVVPRFGKNDDTESDTTVFGGNANNPATNGLGKTTDNGELKVSDLADAMALSGNTLPQVSGDGTGTITGSWRIVTSDGTANNKRGELFAVVDTTGTGQYKDGTQLTATSDMVGHRGNVVQRALQAIGIQKRATNVGADATFSVKIPAGITCTGSDSTSGQSNFCLLKVANNNNNGPFGGNIAFQIAHCSGNTTAKREVPFQA
;
A
#
# COMPACT_ATOMS: atom_id res chain seq x y z
N MET A 1 44.57 -30.72 38.94
CA MET A 1 43.44 -29.85 39.31
C MET A 1 43.06 -29.09 38.05
N TYR A 2 41.98 -29.49 37.39
CA TYR A 2 41.59 -28.96 36.08
C TYR A 2 40.72 -27.72 36.26
N ALA A 3 41.14 -26.60 35.64
CA ALA A 3 40.40 -25.34 35.67
C ALA A 3 39.18 -25.44 34.73
N THR A 4 37.99 -25.47 35.31
CA THR A 4 36.71 -25.47 34.59
C THR A 4 36.50 -24.09 33.96
N SER A 5 36.76 -23.98 32.65
CA SER A 5 36.44 -22.78 31.88
C SER A 5 34.94 -22.75 31.62
N VAL A 6 34.23 -21.79 32.22
CA VAL A 6 32.82 -21.51 31.92
C VAL A 6 32.77 -20.60 30.70
N ILE A 7 32.45 -21.17 29.55
CA ILE A 7 32.16 -20.39 28.33
C ILE A 7 30.70 -19.92 28.42
N PHE A 8 30.51 -18.62 28.65
CA PHE A 8 29.21 -17.97 28.48
C PHE A 8 28.93 -17.81 26.98
N LEU A 9 28.07 -18.67 26.43
CA LEU A 9 27.49 -18.47 25.10
C LEU A 9 26.39 -17.39 25.24
N ALA A 10 26.75 -16.14 25.00
CA ALA A 10 25.77 -15.07 24.80
C ALA A 10 25.07 -15.32 23.45
N LEU A 11 23.91 -15.97 23.48
CA LEU A 11 23.04 -16.10 22.33
C LEU A 11 22.46 -14.71 22.05
N SER A 12 23.06 -13.96 21.13
CA SER A 12 22.51 -12.71 20.63
C SER A 12 21.13 -13.02 20.05
N ALA A 13 20.07 -12.64 20.76
CA ALA A 13 18.73 -12.56 20.22
C ALA A 13 18.72 -11.46 19.17
N ALA A 14 19.16 -11.78 17.95
CA ALA A 14 18.85 -10.97 16.79
C ALA A 14 17.32 -11.03 16.67
N ASN A 15 16.66 -9.92 16.99
CA ASN A 15 15.24 -9.74 16.69
C ASN A 15 15.11 -9.67 15.17
N LEU A 16 15.13 -10.82 14.49
CA LEU A 16 14.67 -10.92 13.11
C LEU A 16 13.14 -10.86 13.14
N VAL A 17 12.59 -9.66 13.25
CA VAL A 17 11.18 -9.39 12.98
C VAL A 17 11.11 -8.08 12.21
N CYS A 18 11.09 -8.19 10.90
CA CYS A 18 11.00 -7.10 9.96
C CYS A 18 9.87 -7.45 8.98
N ALA A 19 8.61 -7.21 9.32
CA ALA A 19 7.43 -7.64 8.56
C ALA A 19 7.06 -6.72 7.38
N HIS A 20 8.00 -6.56 6.47
CA HIS A 20 7.98 -5.54 5.44
C HIS A 20 7.14 -5.97 4.24
N GLY A 21 6.33 -5.03 3.77
CA GLY A 21 5.63 -5.15 2.52
C GLY A 21 5.46 -3.79 1.89
N ASN A 22 5.46 -3.74 0.56
CA ASN A 22 5.29 -2.51 -0.19
C ASN A 22 4.39 -2.75 -1.40
N ILE A 23 3.83 -1.67 -1.94
CA ILE A 23 2.83 -1.74 -3.01
C ILE A 23 3.49 -1.30 -4.30
N GLN A 24 3.69 -2.26 -5.19
CA GLN A 24 4.55 -2.10 -6.37
C GLN A 24 3.80 -1.56 -7.57
N SER A 25 2.53 -1.95 -7.69
CA SER A 25 1.66 -1.49 -8.75
C SER A 25 0.21 -1.49 -8.29
N VAL A 26 -0.57 -0.55 -8.83
CA VAL A 26 -2.02 -0.46 -8.66
C VAL A 26 -2.68 0.00 -9.95
N THR A 27 -3.92 -0.44 -10.13
CA THR A 27 -4.79 -0.07 -11.24
C THR A 27 -6.21 0.13 -10.72
N GLY A 28 -6.89 1.16 -11.21
CA GLY A 28 -8.31 1.38 -10.93
C GLY A 28 -9.20 0.62 -11.91
N ASP A 29 -10.46 0.38 -11.57
CA ASP A 29 -11.41 -0.34 -12.43
C ASP A 29 -11.70 0.38 -13.77
N ARG A 30 -11.41 1.70 -13.85
CA ARG A 30 -11.48 2.49 -15.09
C ARG A 30 -10.12 2.69 -15.76
N GLY A 31 -9.12 1.91 -15.36
CA GLY A 31 -7.75 2.00 -15.86
C GLY A 31 -6.88 2.96 -15.06
N GLY A 32 -5.85 3.49 -15.72
CA GLY A 32 -4.78 4.23 -15.05
C GLY A 32 -3.88 3.30 -14.23
N ASN A 33 -2.67 3.77 -13.94
CA ASN A 33 -1.67 2.99 -13.23
C ASN A 33 -1.06 3.86 -12.12
N GLY A 34 -0.62 3.21 -11.07
CA GLY A 34 0.06 3.86 -9.96
C GLY A 34 1.03 2.91 -9.27
N THR A 35 1.78 3.46 -8.34
CA THR A 35 2.55 2.73 -7.33
C THR A 35 2.43 3.48 -6.01
N ALA A 36 2.89 2.91 -4.90
CA ALA A 36 2.92 3.66 -3.65
C ALA A 36 3.95 4.80 -3.70
N LEU A 37 3.70 5.85 -2.92
CA LEU A 37 4.72 6.88 -2.66
C LEU A 37 5.97 6.24 -2.06
N GLY A 38 7.15 6.75 -2.47
CA GLY A 38 8.44 6.28 -1.96
C GLY A 38 8.96 4.98 -2.59
N ILE A 39 8.28 4.42 -3.59
CA ILE A 39 8.78 3.28 -4.37
C ILE A 39 9.82 3.76 -5.38
N ARG A 40 10.95 3.06 -5.49
CA ARG A 40 12.03 3.32 -6.45
C ARG A 40 12.06 2.34 -7.62
N GLY A 41 11.12 1.40 -7.64
CA GLY A 41 10.91 0.46 -8.74
C GLY A 41 12.02 -0.59 -8.82
N ALA A 42 12.50 -0.89 -10.04
CA ALA A 42 13.43 -2.00 -10.29
C ALA A 42 14.83 -1.81 -9.68
N VAL A 43 15.13 -0.64 -9.10
CA VAL A 43 16.43 -0.34 -8.49
C VAL A 43 16.59 -1.05 -7.13
N VAL A 44 15.50 -1.36 -6.44
CA VAL A 44 15.54 -2.10 -5.16
C VAL A 44 15.60 -3.60 -5.42
N PRO A 45 16.68 -4.29 -4.99
CA PRO A 45 16.79 -5.73 -5.09
C PRO A 45 15.57 -6.45 -4.52
N ARG A 46 15.08 -7.45 -5.26
CA ARG A 46 13.97 -8.31 -4.82
C ARG A 46 14.42 -9.38 -3.81
N PHE A 47 15.70 -9.72 -3.83
CA PHE A 47 16.32 -10.73 -2.96
C PHE A 47 17.67 -10.18 -2.48
N GLY A 48 18.04 -10.46 -1.24
CA GLY A 48 19.28 -9.93 -0.67
C GLY A 48 19.24 -9.89 0.86
N LYS A 49 20.04 -9.00 1.46
CA LYS A 49 19.88 -8.62 2.87
C LYS A 49 18.65 -7.74 3.00
N ASN A 50 18.02 -7.75 4.16
CA ASN A 50 16.83 -6.94 4.42
C ASN A 50 17.07 -5.45 4.14
N ASP A 51 18.21 -4.92 4.59
CA ASP A 51 18.61 -3.53 4.34
C ASP A 51 18.66 -3.17 2.84
N ASP A 52 18.88 -4.15 1.96
CA ASP A 52 18.91 -3.94 0.50
C ASP A 52 17.51 -4.11 -0.12
N THR A 53 16.60 -4.87 0.48
CA THR A 53 15.29 -5.23 -0.11
C THR A 53 14.11 -4.44 0.48
N GLU A 54 14.31 -3.80 1.64
CA GLU A 54 13.28 -3.07 2.40
C GLU A 54 13.32 -1.55 2.19
N SER A 55 14.25 -1.03 1.37
CA SER A 55 14.42 0.41 1.10
C SER A 55 13.13 1.13 0.67
N ASP A 56 12.25 0.43 -0.03
CA ASP A 56 10.97 0.92 -0.56
C ASP A 56 9.78 0.69 0.40
N THR A 57 9.99 0.01 1.53
CA THR A 57 8.90 -0.29 2.45
C THR A 57 8.55 0.93 3.29
N THR A 58 7.32 1.43 3.10
CA THR A 58 6.80 2.49 3.96
C THR A 58 6.49 1.93 5.33
N VAL A 59 7.04 2.57 6.36
CA VAL A 59 6.72 2.34 7.76
C VAL A 59 5.86 3.51 8.25
N PHE A 60 4.65 3.23 8.70
CA PHE A 60 3.79 4.21 9.34
C PHE A 60 4.04 4.27 10.85
N GLY A 61 3.90 5.46 11.41
CA GLY A 61 3.91 5.65 12.86
C GLY A 61 2.58 5.29 13.52
N GLY A 62 2.62 5.05 14.82
CA GLY A 62 1.44 4.87 15.66
C GLY A 62 1.12 3.41 16.00
N ASN A 63 -0.12 3.16 16.43
CA ASN A 63 -0.57 1.84 16.87
C ASN A 63 -0.88 0.95 15.67
N ALA A 64 -0.33 -0.25 15.65
CA ALA A 64 -0.49 -1.20 14.54
C ALA A 64 -1.94 -1.61 14.23
N ASN A 65 -2.82 -1.52 15.23
CA ASN A 65 -4.24 -1.83 15.09
C ASN A 65 -5.11 -0.58 14.85
N ASN A 66 -4.49 0.59 14.67
CA ASN A 66 -5.17 1.83 14.34
C ASN A 66 -4.61 2.41 13.02
N PRO A 67 -5.19 2.05 11.87
CA PRO A 67 -4.68 2.47 10.56
C PRO A 67 -4.98 3.94 10.23
N ALA A 68 -5.88 4.59 10.98
CA ALA A 68 -6.31 5.97 10.76
C ALA A 68 -5.33 6.99 11.36
N THR A 69 -4.10 6.60 11.72
CA THR A 69 -3.09 7.57 12.15
C THR A 69 -2.65 8.45 10.99
N ASN A 70 -2.52 9.75 11.25
CA ASN A 70 -2.06 10.72 10.27
C ASN A 70 -0.61 10.47 9.83
N GLY A 71 -0.28 10.99 8.66
CA GLY A 71 1.05 10.94 8.08
C GLY A 71 1.20 9.87 7.02
N LEU A 72 2.07 10.18 6.06
CA LEU A 72 2.42 9.34 4.92
C LEU A 72 3.48 8.28 5.28
N GLY A 73 4.02 8.30 6.49
CA GLY A 73 5.07 7.38 6.90
C GLY A 73 6.42 7.75 6.32
N LYS A 74 7.36 6.81 6.39
CA LYS A 74 8.72 6.99 5.92
C LYS A 74 9.24 5.72 5.27
N THR A 75 10.15 5.85 4.31
CA THR A 75 10.98 4.73 3.84
C THR A 75 12.43 4.95 4.28
N THR A 76 13.24 3.89 4.28
CA THR A 76 14.66 3.98 4.66
C THR A 76 15.43 4.90 3.71
N ASP A 77 15.12 4.83 2.40
CA ASP A 77 15.84 5.58 1.38
C ASP A 77 15.33 7.01 1.19
N ASN A 78 14.02 7.25 1.25
CA ASN A 78 13.44 8.58 0.99
C ASN A 78 13.24 9.39 2.28
N GLY A 79 13.36 8.77 3.45
CA GLY A 79 13.00 9.39 4.72
C GLY A 79 11.49 9.62 4.82
N GLU A 80 11.08 10.73 5.44
CA GLU A 80 9.67 11.07 5.58
C GLU A 80 9.02 11.37 4.22
N LEU A 81 7.98 10.59 3.89
CA LEU A 81 7.28 10.71 2.63
C LEU A 81 6.43 11.97 2.57
N LYS A 82 6.34 12.55 1.38
CA LYS A 82 5.59 13.78 1.10
C LYS A 82 4.67 13.56 -0.09
N VAL A 83 3.64 14.39 -0.19
CA VAL A 83 2.74 14.37 -1.35
C VAL A 83 3.51 14.67 -2.64
N SER A 84 4.58 15.46 -2.59
CA SER A 84 5.47 15.74 -3.74
C SER A 84 6.13 14.49 -4.32
N ASP A 85 6.26 13.41 -3.54
CA ASP A 85 6.82 12.14 -4.01
C ASP A 85 5.87 11.42 -5.00
N LEU A 86 4.66 11.96 -5.20
CA LEU A 86 3.75 11.52 -6.24
C LEU A 86 4.36 11.66 -7.63
N ALA A 87 5.19 12.68 -7.87
CA ALA A 87 5.87 12.85 -9.15
C ALA A 87 6.76 11.65 -9.48
N ASP A 88 7.50 11.13 -8.49
CA ASP A 88 8.35 9.96 -8.65
C ASP A 88 7.52 8.68 -8.84
N ALA A 89 6.44 8.53 -8.08
CA ALA A 89 5.51 7.40 -8.25
C ALA A 89 4.91 7.37 -9.67
N MET A 90 4.54 8.53 -10.22
CA MET A 90 4.04 8.66 -11.58
C MET A 90 5.11 8.45 -12.64
N ALA A 91 6.36 8.85 -12.38
CA ALA A 91 7.47 8.55 -13.28
C ALA A 91 7.66 7.02 -13.49
N LEU A 92 7.32 6.22 -12.47
CA LEU A 92 7.38 4.76 -12.53
C LEU A 92 6.14 4.10 -13.14
N SER A 93 4.98 4.74 -13.05
CA SER A 93 3.68 4.10 -13.36
C SER A 93 2.93 4.72 -14.55
N GLY A 94 3.38 5.87 -15.03
CA GLY A 94 2.79 6.63 -16.13
C GLY A 94 2.01 7.87 -15.67
N ASN A 95 1.52 8.63 -16.64
CA ASN A 95 0.95 9.97 -16.40
C ASN A 95 -0.52 9.98 -15.96
N THR A 96 -1.18 8.83 -15.93
CA THR A 96 -2.60 8.71 -15.56
C THR A 96 -2.73 7.93 -14.27
N LEU A 97 -3.11 8.61 -13.19
CA LEU A 97 -3.39 7.97 -11.91
C LEU A 97 -4.48 6.90 -12.03
N PRO A 98 -4.53 5.90 -11.13
CA PRO A 98 -5.62 4.94 -11.06
C PRO A 98 -6.99 5.63 -11.05
N GLN A 99 -7.86 5.21 -11.97
CA GLN A 99 -9.19 5.78 -12.17
C GLN A 99 -10.26 4.83 -11.60
N VAL A 100 -11.12 5.35 -10.73
CA VAL A 100 -12.09 4.54 -9.96
C VAL A 100 -13.52 4.97 -10.24
N SER A 101 -14.45 4.02 -10.43
CA SER A 101 -15.87 4.36 -10.56
C SER A 101 -16.44 5.03 -9.29
N GLY A 102 -17.07 6.20 -9.44
CA GLY A 102 -17.65 6.98 -8.33
C GLY A 102 -19.03 6.50 -7.82
N ASP A 103 -19.61 5.47 -8.44
CA ASP A 103 -20.95 4.94 -8.14
C ASP A 103 -20.96 3.89 -7.01
N GLY A 104 -19.81 3.64 -6.38
CA GLY A 104 -19.66 2.63 -5.33
C GLY A 104 -19.44 1.21 -5.84
N THR A 105 -19.28 1.02 -7.15
CA THR A 105 -18.74 -0.22 -7.75
C THR A 105 -17.22 -0.16 -7.92
N GLY A 106 -16.62 1.02 -7.75
CA GLY A 106 -15.22 1.27 -8.01
C GLY A 106 -14.28 0.43 -7.14
N THR A 107 -13.18 -0.01 -7.75
CA THR A 107 -12.16 -0.80 -7.06
C THR A 107 -10.76 -0.36 -7.44
N ILE A 108 -9.83 -0.43 -6.49
CA ILE A 108 -8.39 -0.37 -6.73
C ILE A 108 -7.85 -1.77 -6.51
N THR A 109 -7.14 -2.29 -7.51
CA THR A 109 -6.47 -3.59 -7.44
C THR A 109 -4.98 -3.36 -7.54
N GLY A 110 -4.18 -4.08 -6.74
CA GLY A 110 -2.73 -3.88 -6.74
C GLY A 110 -1.93 -5.11 -6.37
N SER A 111 -0.62 -4.97 -6.55
CA SER A 111 0.39 -5.96 -6.17
C SER A 111 1.09 -5.53 -4.88
N TRP A 112 0.91 -6.34 -3.85
CA TRP A 112 1.64 -6.26 -2.60
C TRP A 112 2.86 -7.15 -2.67
N ARG A 113 4.06 -6.57 -2.59
CA ARG A 113 5.28 -7.36 -2.43
C ARG A 113 5.47 -7.71 -0.97
N ILE A 114 5.53 -9.00 -0.72
CA ILE A 114 5.97 -9.56 0.55
C ILE A 114 7.50 -9.54 0.51
N VAL A 115 8.09 -8.56 1.18
CA VAL A 115 9.55 -8.40 1.23
C VAL A 115 10.13 -9.50 2.12
N THR A 116 9.53 -9.71 3.28
CA THR A 116 9.92 -10.74 4.25
C THR A 116 8.73 -11.59 4.66
N SER A 117 9.00 -12.83 5.08
CA SER A 117 7.93 -13.80 5.37
C SER A 117 7.11 -13.46 6.61
N ASP A 118 7.53 -12.49 7.42
CA ASP A 118 6.83 -12.06 8.63
C ASP A 118 5.90 -10.86 8.41
N GLY A 119 5.82 -10.34 7.18
CA GLY A 119 4.68 -9.54 6.73
C GLY A 119 3.39 -10.20 7.21
N THR A 120 2.46 -9.45 7.79
CA THR A 120 1.18 -10.02 8.25
C THR A 120 0.04 -9.49 7.42
N ALA A 121 -0.92 -10.33 7.04
CA ALA A 121 -2.28 -9.84 6.89
C ALA A 121 -2.83 -9.54 8.29
N ASN A 122 -3.77 -8.61 8.40
CA ASN A 122 -4.32 -8.19 9.69
C ASN A 122 -5.10 -9.31 10.38
N ASN A 123 -5.58 -10.27 9.60
CA ASN A 123 -6.30 -11.42 10.09
C ASN A 123 -6.11 -12.66 9.19
N LYS A 124 -6.66 -13.78 9.66
CA LYS A 124 -6.62 -15.07 8.96
C LYS A 124 -7.33 -15.06 7.61
N ARG A 125 -8.14 -14.04 7.31
CA ARG A 125 -8.84 -13.91 6.04
C ARG A 125 -7.96 -13.26 4.96
N GLY A 126 -6.80 -12.72 5.32
CA GLY A 126 -5.93 -12.05 4.37
C GLY A 126 -6.22 -10.56 4.19
N GLU A 127 -6.95 -9.96 5.13
CA GLU A 127 -7.34 -8.56 5.01
C GLU A 127 -6.20 -7.63 5.46
N LEU A 128 -6.00 -6.54 4.74
CA LEU A 128 -5.16 -5.40 5.13
C LEU A 128 -6.06 -4.22 5.48
N PHE A 129 -5.51 -3.24 6.20
CA PHE A 129 -6.21 -2.01 6.49
C PHE A 129 -6.13 -1.13 5.27
N ALA A 130 -7.23 -0.48 4.95
CA ALA A 130 -7.28 0.56 3.95
C ALA A 130 -7.89 1.81 4.58
N VAL A 131 -7.37 3.00 4.28
CA VAL A 131 -7.97 4.27 4.72
C VAL A 131 -7.88 5.27 3.58
N VAL A 132 -9.02 5.83 3.19
CA VAL A 132 -9.09 6.89 2.18
C VAL A 132 -9.09 8.26 2.84
N ASP A 133 -8.11 9.07 2.49
CA ASP A 133 -8.08 10.52 2.75
C ASP A 133 -8.51 11.26 1.48
N THR A 134 -9.65 11.94 1.55
CA THR A 134 -10.23 12.69 0.44
C THR A 134 -9.50 14.01 0.17
N THR A 135 -8.74 14.50 1.14
CA THR A 135 -7.95 15.74 1.00
C THR A 135 -6.63 15.52 0.27
N GLY A 136 -6.18 14.26 0.18
CA GLY A 136 -4.91 13.90 -0.45
C GLY A 136 -3.67 14.44 0.28
N THR A 137 -3.77 14.70 1.59
CA THR A 137 -2.69 15.32 2.38
C THR A 137 -2.06 14.39 3.42
N GLY A 138 -2.62 13.19 3.61
CA GLY A 138 -2.21 12.23 4.65
C GLY A 138 -2.97 12.38 5.96
N GLN A 139 -4.13 13.03 5.96
CA GLN A 139 -5.00 13.28 7.13
C GLN A 139 -5.95 12.10 7.39
N TYR A 140 -5.38 10.90 7.54
CA TYR A 140 -6.13 9.65 7.66
C TYR A 140 -7.04 9.56 8.89
N LYS A 141 -6.82 10.38 9.92
CA LYS A 141 -7.66 10.38 11.14
C LYS A 141 -9.11 10.74 10.85
N ASP A 142 -9.33 11.58 9.84
CA ASP A 142 -10.65 12.00 9.37
C ASP A 142 -11.07 11.21 8.12
N GLY A 143 -10.26 10.23 7.73
CA GLY A 143 -10.46 9.41 6.55
C GLY A 143 -11.52 8.32 6.74
N THR A 144 -11.91 7.72 5.63
CA THR A 144 -12.83 6.58 5.63
C THR A 144 -12.04 5.28 5.69
N GLN A 145 -12.19 4.53 6.78
CA GLN A 145 -11.58 3.21 6.90
C GLN A 145 -12.33 2.18 6.05
N LEU A 146 -11.57 1.42 5.27
CA LEU A 146 -11.98 0.37 4.36
C LEU A 146 -11.20 -0.92 4.68
N THR A 147 -11.52 -1.97 3.93
CA THR A 147 -10.80 -3.24 3.96
C THR A 147 -10.19 -3.50 2.60
N ALA A 148 -8.90 -3.83 2.59
CA ALA A 148 -8.22 -4.36 1.42
C ALA A 148 -8.19 -5.89 1.52
N THR A 149 -8.91 -6.59 0.64
CA THR A 149 -8.86 -8.05 0.57
C THR A 149 -7.61 -8.47 -0.17
N SER A 150 -6.87 -9.47 0.31
CA SER A 150 -5.70 -9.98 -0.39
C SER A 150 -5.63 -11.50 -0.39
N ASP A 151 -4.81 -12.03 -1.30
CA ASP A 151 -4.50 -13.46 -1.39
C ASP A 151 -3.46 -13.92 -0.35
N MET A 152 -3.00 -13.00 0.49
CA MET A 152 -2.12 -13.31 1.61
C MET A 152 -2.92 -14.01 2.71
N VAL A 153 -2.26 -14.90 3.45
CA VAL A 153 -2.83 -15.46 4.67
C VAL A 153 -1.82 -15.28 5.78
N GLY A 154 -2.25 -14.60 6.84
CA GLY A 154 -1.43 -14.34 8.02
C GLY A 154 -1.73 -15.32 9.14
N HIS A 155 -0.68 -15.88 9.76
CA HIS A 155 -0.78 -16.53 11.07
C HIS A 155 0.46 -16.25 11.92
N ARG A 156 0.29 -15.55 13.06
CA ARG A 156 1.36 -15.31 14.07
C ARG A 156 2.65 -14.77 13.43
N GLY A 157 2.57 -13.67 12.67
CA GLY A 157 3.78 -13.08 12.09
C GLY A 157 4.39 -13.91 10.97
N ASN A 158 3.59 -14.70 10.23
CA ASN A 158 4.03 -15.34 9.00
C ASN A 158 2.95 -15.14 7.92
N VAL A 159 3.35 -14.61 6.77
CA VAL A 159 2.55 -14.62 5.55
C VAL A 159 3.18 -15.56 4.55
N VAL A 160 2.31 -16.37 3.96
CA VAL A 160 2.56 -17.01 2.69
C VAL A 160 1.37 -16.72 1.78
N GLN A 161 1.56 -16.85 0.47
CA GLN A 161 0.43 -16.87 -0.44
C GLN A 161 -0.49 -18.04 -0.08
N ARG A 162 -1.81 -17.85 -0.16
CA ARG A 162 -2.79 -18.91 0.17
C ARG A 162 -2.52 -20.22 -0.59
N ALA A 163 -2.06 -20.13 -1.83
CA ALA A 163 -1.63 -21.28 -2.63
C ALA A 163 -0.42 -22.02 -2.02
N LEU A 164 0.58 -21.30 -1.52
CA LEU A 164 1.76 -21.87 -0.86
C LEU A 164 1.40 -22.51 0.50
N GLN A 165 0.41 -21.96 1.21
CA GLN A 165 -0.12 -22.57 2.44
C GLN A 165 -0.84 -23.88 2.17
N ALA A 166 -1.65 -23.93 1.12
CA ALA A 166 -2.41 -25.12 0.76
C ALA A 166 -1.51 -26.34 0.48
N ILE A 167 -0.25 -26.11 0.09
CA ILE A 167 0.76 -27.16 -0.16
C ILE A 167 1.79 -27.32 0.96
N GLY A 168 1.56 -26.73 2.15
CA GLY A 168 2.37 -26.97 3.35
C GLY A 168 3.70 -26.21 3.45
N ILE A 169 3.96 -25.25 2.54
CA ILE A 169 5.16 -24.41 2.60
C ILE A 169 4.86 -23.25 3.54
N GLN A 170 5.28 -23.36 4.82
CA GLN A 170 4.92 -22.43 5.91
C GLN A 170 6.10 -21.74 6.60
N LYS A 171 7.32 -22.23 6.39
CA LYS A 171 8.49 -21.81 7.16
C LYS A 171 9.70 -21.59 6.27
N ARG A 172 9.84 -20.39 5.71
CA ARG A 172 11.16 -19.82 5.44
C ARG A 172 11.08 -18.29 5.58
N ALA A 173 11.61 -17.79 6.69
CA ALA A 173 12.06 -16.41 6.81
C ALA A 173 13.32 -16.24 5.95
N THR A 174 13.07 -16.09 4.66
CA THR A 174 14.01 -15.72 3.61
C THR A 174 13.26 -14.73 2.75
N ASN A 175 13.93 -13.66 2.29
CA ASN A 175 13.38 -12.70 1.32
C ASN A 175 12.51 -13.45 0.30
N VAL A 176 11.19 -13.33 0.44
CA VAL A 176 10.28 -14.24 -0.29
C VAL A 176 10.16 -13.75 -1.71
N GLY A 177 10.36 -12.43 -1.92
CA GLY A 177 10.19 -11.78 -3.21
C GLY A 177 8.91 -12.27 -3.85
N ALA A 178 7.84 -12.41 -3.08
CA ALA A 178 6.57 -12.96 -3.53
C ALA A 178 5.58 -11.82 -3.62
N ASP A 179 4.80 -11.80 -4.70
CA ASP A 179 3.77 -10.80 -4.88
C ASP A 179 2.41 -11.44 -4.60
N ALA A 180 1.58 -10.74 -3.83
CA ALA A 180 0.20 -11.10 -3.59
C ALA A 180 -0.71 -10.00 -4.12
N THR A 181 -1.82 -10.39 -4.74
CA THR A 181 -2.81 -9.41 -5.20
C THR A 181 -3.66 -8.95 -4.02
N PHE A 182 -3.99 -7.66 -4.01
CA PHE A 182 -5.01 -7.11 -3.14
C PHE A 182 -6.03 -6.28 -3.93
N SER A 183 -7.23 -6.12 -3.36
CA SER A 183 -8.29 -5.30 -3.92
C SER A 183 -8.99 -4.50 -2.82
N VAL A 184 -9.30 -3.24 -3.10
CA VAL A 184 -10.00 -2.32 -2.20
C VAL A 184 -11.24 -1.79 -2.91
N LYS A 185 -12.41 -1.96 -2.31
CA LYS A 185 -13.65 -1.37 -2.81
C LYS A 185 -13.78 0.06 -2.31
N ILE A 186 -13.93 1.01 -3.23
CA ILE A 186 -14.10 2.43 -2.92
C ILE A 186 -15.60 2.75 -2.82
N PRO A 187 -16.08 3.38 -1.74
CA PRO A 187 -17.50 3.68 -1.59
C PRO A 187 -17.94 4.83 -2.53
N ALA A 188 -19.25 4.87 -2.80
CA ALA A 188 -19.85 5.95 -3.58
C ALA A 188 -19.75 7.30 -2.84
N GLY A 189 -19.82 8.39 -3.60
CA GLY A 189 -19.95 9.75 -3.03
C GLY A 189 -18.66 10.35 -2.47
N ILE A 190 -17.51 9.69 -2.66
CA ILE A 190 -16.22 10.30 -2.36
C ILE A 190 -15.91 11.40 -3.37
N THR A 191 -15.53 12.57 -2.87
CA THR A 191 -14.98 13.67 -3.67
C THR A 191 -13.53 13.90 -3.26
N CYS A 192 -12.62 13.80 -4.22
CA CYS A 192 -11.20 13.99 -4.00
C CYS A 192 -10.79 15.45 -4.25
N THR A 193 -10.06 16.04 -3.31
CA THR A 193 -9.62 17.45 -3.38
C THR A 193 -8.10 17.62 -3.32
N GLY A 194 -7.35 16.52 -3.29
CA GLY A 194 -5.89 16.54 -3.30
C GLY A 194 -5.32 17.22 -4.53
N SER A 195 -4.21 17.92 -4.34
CA SER A 195 -3.46 18.58 -5.40
C SER A 195 -1.97 18.56 -5.08
N ASP A 196 -1.15 18.43 -6.12
CA ASP A 196 0.30 18.48 -6.02
C ASP A 196 0.88 19.17 -7.25
N SER A 197 1.55 20.29 -7.04
CA SER A 197 2.18 21.04 -8.12
C SER A 197 3.42 20.35 -8.69
N THR A 198 4.03 19.41 -7.97
CA THR A 198 5.23 18.70 -8.40
C THR A 198 4.91 17.67 -9.48
N SER A 199 3.89 16.85 -9.25
CA SER A 199 3.35 15.89 -10.22
C SER A 199 2.38 16.51 -11.23
N GLY A 200 1.86 17.71 -10.95
CA GLY A 200 0.84 18.37 -11.75
C GLY A 200 -0.55 17.73 -11.62
N GLN A 201 -0.75 16.83 -10.66
CA GLN A 201 -2.02 16.15 -10.44
C GLN A 201 -2.95 16.94 -9.52
N SER A 202 -4.24 16.85 -9.80
CA SER A 202 -5.31 17.44 -8.99
C SER A 202 -6.50 16.49 -8.87
N ASN A 203 -7.41 16.76 -7.94
CA ASN A 203 -8.61 15.96 -7.69
C ASN A 203 -8.29 14.49 -7.35
N PHE A 204 -7.16 14.24 -6.69
CA PHE A 204 -6.81 12.89 -6.23
C PHE A 204 -7.09 12.71 -4.74
N CYS A 205 -7.42 11.48 -4.36
CA CYS A 205 -7.48 11.03 -2.99
C CYS A 205 -6.20 10.25 -2.68
N LEU A 206 -5.85 10.12 -1.40
CA LEU A 206 -4.82 9.18 -0.96
C LEU A 206 -5.46 7.98 -0.28
N LEU A 207 -5.10 6.79 -0.75
CA LEU A 207 -5.43 5.52 -0.13
C LEU A 207 -4.20 4.99 0.61
N LYS A 208 -4.25 4.94 1.94
CA LYS A 208 -3.29 4.17 2.75
C LYS A 208 -3.71 2.72 2.74
N VAL A 209 -2.80 1.82 2.41
CA VAL A 209 -2.97 0.38 2.66
C VAL A 209 -1.84 -0.09 3.54
N ALA A 210 -2.16 -0.75 4.65
CA ALA A 210 -1.17 -1.16 5.64
C ALA A 210 -1.52 -2.46 6.35
N ASN A 211 -0.49 -3.17 6.81
CA ASN A 211 -0.64 -4.29 7.73
C ASN A 211 -0.69 -3.86 9.20
N ASN A 212 -0.98 -4.79 10.10
CA ASN A 212 -1.05 -4.56 11.54
C ASN A 212 0.20 -5.00 12.30
N ASN A 213 1.39 -4.85 11.71
CA ASN A 213 2.60 -5.26 12.40
C ASN A 213 2.99 -4.29 13.54
N ASN A 214 3.31 -4.84 14.71
CA ASN A 214 3.64 -4.05 15.91
C ASN A 214 4.96 -3.27 15.81
N ASN A 215 5.89 -3.66 14.93
CA ASN A 215 7.12 -2.91 14.68
C ASN A 215 6.90 -1.69 13.78
N GLY A 216 5.64 -1.47 13.37
CA GLY A 216 5.17 -0.39 12.52
C GLY A 216 4.23 -0.98 11.47
N PRO A 217 3.03 -0.41 11.22
CA PRO A 217 2.28 -0.76 10.03
C PRO A 217 3.15 -0.54 8.81
N PHE A 218 3.35 -1.59 8.03
CA PHE A 218 4.04 -1.53 6.75
C PHE A 218 3.03 -1.44 5.63
N GLY A 219 3.38 -0.78 4.53
CA GLY A 219 2.54 -0.74 3.33
C GLY A 219 2.88 0.41 2.39
N GLY A 220 1.89 1.24 2.06
CA GLY A 220 2.10 2.40 1.20
C GLY A 220 0.89 3.32 1.05
N ASN A 221 1.14 4.51 0.48
CA ASN A 221 0.11 5.49 0.13
C ASN A 221 -0.04 5.53 -1.38
N ILE A 222 -1.27 5.41 -1.87
CA ILE A 222 -1.61 5.37 -3.29
C ILE A 222 -2.44 6.60 -3.62
N ALA A 223 -2.01 7.39 -4.61
CA ALA A 223 -2.88 8.42 -5.18
C ALA A 223 -3.82 7.80 -6.22
N PHE A 224 -5.09 8.18 -6.20
CA PHE A 224 -6.08 7.75 -7.19
C PHE A 224 -7.10 8.86 -7.43
N GLN A 225 -7.80 8.78 -8.56
CA GLN A 225 -8.86 9.72 -8.90
C GLN A 225 -10.19 8.97 -9.06
N ILE A 226 -11.27 9.63 -8.69
CA ILE A 226 -12.60 9.19 -9.10
C ILE A 226 -12.74 9.53 -10.57
N ALA A 227 -12.94 8.51 -11.41
CA ALA A 227 -13.20 8.67 -12.82
C ALA A 227 -14.44 9.56 -12.97
N HIS A 228 -14.26 10.70 -13.62
CA HIS A 228 -15.39 11.53 -13.97
C HIS A 228 -16.26 10.73 -14.93
N CYS A 229 -17.56 10.62 -14.63
CA CYS A 229 -18.52 10.27 -15.67
C CYS A 229 -18.41 11.35 -16.74
N SER A 230 -17.70 11.08 -17.85
CA SER A 230 -17.88 11.85 -19.08
C SER A 230 -19.28 11.54 -19.62
N GLY A 231 -20.29 12.04 -18.93
CA GLY A 231 -21.57 12.32 -19.55
C GLY A 231 -21.31 13.47 -20.49
N ASN A 232 -21.11 13.15 -21.77
CA ASN A 232 -21.16 14.14 -22.82
C ASN A 232 -22.60 14.69 -22.84
N THR A 233 -22.90 15.67 -21.99
CA THR A 233 -24.10 16.48 -22.09
C THR A 233 -23.90 17.40 -23.30
N THR A 234 -24.02 16.82 -24.49
CA THR A 234 -24.47 17.58 -25.64
C THR A 234 -25.88 18.03 -25.28
N ALA A 235 -26.00 19.18 -24.63
CA ALA A 235 -27.24 19.88 -24.48
C ALA A 235 -27.81 20.07 -25.88
N LYS A 236 -28.83 19.27 -26.22
CA LYS A 236 -29.59 19.45 -27.45
C LYS A 236 -30.26 20.82 -27.32
N ARG A 237 -29.71 21.82 -28.02
CA ARG A 237 -30.31 23.15 -28.11
C ARG A 237 -31.72 22.97 -28.70
N GLU A 238 -32.75 23.14 -27.87
CA GLU A 238 -34.11 23.28 -28.37
C GLU A 238 -34.17 24.55 -29.22
N VAL A 239 -34.46 24.37 -30.51
CA VAL A 239 -34.87 25.47 -31.37
C VAL A 239 -36.36 25.68 -31.12
N PRO A 240 -36.79 26.88 -30.67
CA PRO A 240 -38.20 27.15 -30.46
C PRO A 240 -38.93 27.11 -31.80
N PHE A 241 -39.97 26.28 -31.86
CA PHE A 241 -40.93 26.27 -32.96
C PHE A 241 -41.70 27.60 -32.92
N GLN A 242 -41.53 28.44 -33.95
CA GLN A 242 -42.42 29.58 -34.16
C GLN A 242 -43.69 29.10 -34.85
N ALA A 243 -44.82 29.60 -34.35
CA ALA A 243 -46.18 29.29 -34.77
C ALA A 243 -46.48 29.69 -36.23
#